data_AF-A0A9P4H1A9-F1
#
_entry.id   AF-A0A9P4H1A9-F1
#
_cell.length_a   1.000
_cell.length_b   1.000
_cell.length_c   1.000
_cell.angle_alpha   90.00
_cell.angle_beta   90.00
_cell.angle_gamma   90.00
#
_symmetry.space_group_name_H-M   'P 1'
#
loop_
_entity.id
_entity.type
_entity.pdbx_description
1 polymer ?
#
loop_
_entity_poly.entity_id
_entity_poly.type
_entity_poly.pdbx_seq_one_letter_code
_entity_poly.pdbx_strand_id
1 'polypeptide(L)'
;VVYGSLKFLSPRNEAALDDSEGVPWLYEKQWHEVARVNGDNQVVGKVKVMIYVDVTRQDEGAIAADCVALINKAIRETVPLGLPRSCVDKYLRPWMPKIREVDENREIELVRVMRAKAAAVA
;
A
#
# COMPACT_ATOMS: atom_id res chain seq x y z
N VAL A 1 -13.12 -1.50 -9.81
CA VAL A 1 -12.38 -2.68 -9.31
C VAL A 1 -11.01 -2.22 -8.90
N VAL A 2 -10.59 -2.51 -7.67
CA VAL A 2 -9.27 -2.17 -7.13
C VAL A 2 -8.50 -3.47 -6.96
N TYR A 3 -7.24 -3.50 -7.41
CA TYR A 3 -6.33 -4.60 -7.16
C TYR A 3 -5.36 -4.21 -6.06
N GLY A 4 -4.97 -5.17 -5.24
CA GLY A 4 -4.05 -4.96 -4.13
C GLY A 4 -3.21 -6.20 -3.87
N SER A 5 -2.20 -6.05 -3.01
CA SER A 5 -1.39 -7.16 -2.54
C SER A 5 -1.89 -7.64 -1.18
N LEU A 6 -1.95 -8.96 -0.98
CA LEU A 6 -2.32 -9.56 0.30
C LEU A 6 -1.07 -9.88 1.10
N LYS A 7 -1.06 -9.49 2.38
CA LYS A 7 0.05 -9.74 3.31
C LYS A 7 -0.50 -10.31 4.61
N PHE A 8 0.21 -11.28 5.18
CA PHE A 8 -0.03 -11.71 6.55
C PHE A 8 0.78 -10.81 7.48
N LEU A 9 0.11 -10.28 8.51
CA LEU A 9 0.72 -9.41 9.50
C LEU A 9 0.60 -10.02 10.88
N SER A 10 1.67 -9.89 11.68
CA SER A 10 1.56 -10.10 13.12
C SER A 10 0.88 -8.89 13.77
N PRO A 11 0.25 -9.03 14.95
CA PRO A 11 -0.36 -7.90 15.66
C PRO A 11 0.62 -6.75 15.91
N ARG A 12 1.91 -7.07 16.13
CA ARG A 12 2.97 -6.06 16.30
C ARG A 12 3.26 -5.26 15.02
N ASN A 13 3.13 -5.88 13.86
CA ASN A 13 3.32 -5.19 12.58
C ASN A 13 2.07 -4.40 12.20
N GLU A 14 0.88 -4.92 12.52
CA GLU A 14 -0.37 -4.17 12.38
C GLU A 14 -0.35 -2.89 13.21
N ALA A 15 0.03 -2.96 14.50
CA ALA A 15 0.12 -1.76 15.34
C ALA A 15 1.13 -0.72 14.81
N ALA A 16 2.24 -1.15 14.21
CA ALA A 16 3.19 -0.23 13.58
C ALA A 16 2.64 0.42 12.31
N LEU A 17 1.76 -0.29 11.59
CA LEU A 17 1.01 0.31 10.48
C LEU A 17 -0.05 1.28 11.03
N ASP A 18 -0.75 0.96 12.10
CA ASP A 18 -1.74 1.88 12.71
C ASP A 18 -1.14 3.25 13.01
N ASP A 19 0.08 3.27 13.58
CA ASP A 19 0.84 4.49 13.83
C ASP A 19 1.20 5.23 12.53
N SER A 20 1.59 4.48 11.49
CA SER A 20 2.04 5.04 10.21
C SER A 20 0.88 5.56 9.37
N GLU A 21 -0.28 4.91 9.46
CA GLU A 21 -1.55 5.25 8.81
C GLU A 21 -2.36 6.24 9.67
N GLY A 22 -1.85 6.66 10.83
CA GLY A 22 -2.46 7.65 11.70
C GLY A 22 -3.88 7.30 12.14
N VAL A 23 -4.16 6.02 12.40
CA VAL A 23 -5.48 5.55 12.85
C VAL A 23 -5.81 6.12 14.24
N PRO A 24 -7.04 6.60 14.50
CA PRO A 24 -8.20 6.70 13.60
C PRO A 24 -8.36 8.09 12.94
N TRP A 25 -7.32 8.93 12.95
CA TRP A 25 -7.42 10.34 12.56
C TRP A 25 -7.25 10.57 11.06
N LEU A 26 -6.34 9.83 10.41
CA LEU A 26 -6.06 9.97 8.98
C LEU A 26 -6.82 8.93 8.15
N TYR A 27 -6.75 7.66 8.56
CA TYR A 27 -7.39 6.55 7.88
C TYR A 27 -8.21 5.70 8.86
N GLU A 28 -9.27 5.08 8.33
CA GLU A 28 -10.11 4.13 9.06
C GLU A 28 -9.75 2.68 8.69
N LYS A 29 -9.78 1.79 9.69
CA LYS A 29 -9.72 0.35 9.46
C LYS A 29 -11.06 -0.17 8.98
N GLN A 30 -11.09 -0.75 7.79
CA GLN A 30 -12.28 -1.38 7.24
C GLN A 30 -12.04 -2.84 6.90
N TRP A 31 -13.04 -3.68 7.16
CA TRP A 31 -12.99 -5.10 6.85
C TRP A 31 -13.83 -5.41 5.61
N HIS A 32 -13.20 -6.00 4.60
CA HIS A 32 -13.82 -6.28 3.31
C HIS A 32 -13.63 -7.74 2.91
N GLU A 33 -14.62 -8.31 2.24
CA GLU A 33 -14.46 -9.59 1.52
C GLU A 33 -13.93 -9.28 0.12
N VAL A 34 -12.77 -9.84 -0.23
CA VAL A 34 -12.12 -9.62 -1.53
C VAL A 34 -11.93 -10.94 -2.27
N ALA A 35 -11.95 -10.88 -3.60
CA ALA A 35 -11.62 -12.00 -4.46
C ALA A 35 -10.09 -12.12 -4.61
N ARG A 36 -9.56 -13.31 -4.35
CA ARG A 36 -8.17 -13.66 -4.70
C ARG A 36 -8.11 -14.03 -6.17
N VAL A 37 -7.15 -13.46 -6.89
CA VAL A 37 -6.90 -13.78 -8.29
C VAL A 37 -5.55 -14.48 -8.46
N ASN A 38 -5.44 -15.33 -9.49
CA ASN A 38 -4.17 -15.89 -9.95
C ASN A 38 -3.53 -15.01 -11.04
N GLY A 39 -2.39 -15.43 -11.59
CA GLY A 39 -1.67 -14.69 -12.64
C GLY A 39 -2.47 -14.48 -13.94
N ASP A 40 -3.47 -15.33 -14.20
CA ASP A 40 -4.40 -15.22 -15.33
C ASP A 40 -5.64 -14.37 -15.01
N ASN A 41 -5.62 -13.66 -13.88
CA ASN A 41 -6.71 -12.83 -13.37
C ASN A 41 -8.02 -13.61 -13.10
N GLN A 42 -7.94 -14.93 -12.91
CA GLN A 42 -9.07 -15.77 -12.56
C GLN A 42 -9.27 -15.80 -11.05
N VAL A 43 -10.52 -15.72 -10.61
CA VAL A 43 -10.86 -15.77 -9.18
C VAL A 43 -10.64 -17.19 -8.66
N VAL A 44 -9.73 -17.33 -7.69
CA VAL A 44 -9.38 -18.61 -7.05
C VAL A 44 -9.99 -18.76 -5.65
N GLY A 45 -10.63 -17.73 -5.13
CA GLY A 45 -11.32 -17.78 -3.85
C GLY A 45 -11.67 -16.40 -3.30
N LYS A 46 -12.26 -16.39 -2.11
CA LYS A 46 -12.56 -15.16 -1.37
C LYS A 46 -11.88 -15.17 -0.02
N VAL A 47 -11.52 -13.99 0.48
CA VAL A 47 -10.88 -13.83 1.79
C VAL A 47 -11.31 -12.52 2.42
N LYS A 48 -11.49 -12.54 3.75
CA LYS A 48 -11.74 -11.33 4.53
C LYS A 48 -10.40 -10.66 4.85
N VAL A 49 -10.30 -9.36 4.56
CA VAL A 49 -9.08 -8.57 4.74
C VAL A 49 -9.40 -7.27 5.47
N MET A 50 -8.40 -6.70 6.12
CA MET A 50 -8.46 -5.35 6.65
C MET A 50 -7.70 -4.42 5.70
N ILE A 51 -8.27 -3.25 5.42
CA ILE A 51 -7.67 -2.18 4.63
C ILE A 51 -7.83 -0.84 5.36
N TYR A 52 -6.90 0.07 5.13
CA TYR A 52 -6.98 1.46 5.59
C TYR A 52 -7.61 2.32 4.50
N VAL A 53 -8.64 3.09 4.85
CA VAL A 53 -9.39 3.91 3.90
C VAL A 53 -9.52 5.32 4.44
N ASP A 54 -9.15 6.30 3.63
CA ASP A 54 -9.48 7.70 3.92
C ASP A 54 -10.92 7.94 3.47
N VAL A 55 -11.80 8.16 4.43
CA VAL A 55 -13.22 8.45 4.18
C VAL A 55 -13.53 9.96 4.22
N THR A 56 -12.58 10.78 4.68
CA THR A 56 -12.80 12.19 4.99
C THR A 56 -12.34 13.10 3.86
N ARG A 57 -11.18 12.82 3.25
CA ARG A 57 -10.60 13.64 2.17
C ARG A 57 -10.83 12.95 0.83
N GLN A 58 -11.93 13.32 0.18
CA GLN A 58 -12.38 12.71 -1.08
C GLN A 58 -11.99 13.52 -2.32
N ASP A 59 -11.42 14.70 -2.13
CA ASP A 59 -10.98 15.57 -3.22
C ASP A 59 -9.66 15.11 -3.85
N GLU A 60 -9.43 15.51 -5.10
CA GLU A 60 -8.17 15.22 -5.78
C GLU A 60 -7.00 15.96 -5.12
N GLY A 61 -5.87 15.26 -4.99
CA GLY A 61 -4.66 15.78 -4.36
C GLY A 61 -3.39 15.37 -5.10
N ALA A 62 -2.30 16.07 -4.81
CA ALA A 62 -0.98 15.69 -5.33
C ALA A 62 -0.39 14.54 -4.52
N ILE A 63 0.13 13.53 -5.21
CA ILE A 63 0.83 12.39 -4.58
C ILE A 63 2.19 12.86 -4.08
N ALA A 64 2.50 12.60 -2.81
CA ALA A 64 3.80 12.94 -2.22
C ALA A 64 4.95 12.17 -2.91
N ALA A 65 6.12 12.80 -3.02
CA ALA A 65 7.24 12.27 -3.81
C ALA A 65 7.77 10.92 -3.29
N ASP A 66 7.76 10.72 -1.97
CA ASP A 66 8.07 9.45 -1.32
C ASP A 66 7.04 8.36 -1.65
N CYS A 67 5.74 8.69 -1.65
CA CYS A 67 4.69 7.78 -2.11
C CYS A 67 4.90 7.37 -3.57
N VAL A 68 5.29 8.29 -4.46
CA VAL A 68 5.58 7.96 -5.87
C VAL A 68 6.69 6.91 -5.97
N ALA A 69 7.75 7.04 -5.18
CA ALA A 69 8.84 6.08 -5.15
C ALA A 69 8.37 4.69 -4.67
N LEU A 70 7.53 4.64 -3.63
CA LEU A 70 6.96 3.40 -3.11
C LEU A 70 5.97 2.74 -4.08
N ILE A 71 5.13 3.53 -4.76
CA ILE A 71 4.19 3.02 -5.76
C ILE A 71 4.96 2.40 -6.93
N ASN A 72 6.04 3.03 -7.41
CA ASN A 72 6.89 2.44 -8.46
C ASN A 72 7.52 1.12 -8.01
N LYS A 73 8.06 1.06 -6.78
CA LYS A 73 8.56 -0.21 -6.22
C LYS A 73 7.47 -1.28 -6.17
N ALA A 74 6.27 -0.94 -5.68
CA ALA A 74 5.15 -1.85 -5.62
C ALA A 74 4.73 -2.37 -7.01
N ILE A 75 4.71 -1.51 -8.04
CA ILE A 75 4.43 -1.92 -9.42
C ILE A 75 5.48 -2.94 -9.91
N ARG A 76 6.77 -2.67 -9.69
CA ARG A 76 7.87 -3.57 -10.11
C ARG A 76 7.75 -4.95 -9.45
N GLU A 77 7.33 -4.99 -8.19
CA GLU A 77 7.22 -6.24 -7.43
C GLU A 77 5.92 -7.01 -7.70
N THR A 78 4.82 -6.32 -7.96
CA THR A 78 3.49 -6.95 -8.03
C THR A 78 3.08 -7.37 -9.44
N VAL A 79 3.57 -6.70 -10.49
CA VAL A 79 3.29 -7.10 -11.87
C VAL A 79 3.81 -8.52 -12.16
N PRO A 80 5.04 -8.92 -11.76
CA PRO A 80 5.50 -10.31 -11.87
C PRO A 80 4.67 -11.31 -11.04
N LEU A 81 3.95 -10.84 -10.03
CA LEU A 81 3.11 -11.65 -9.14
C LEU A 81 1.64 -11.73 -9.60
N GLY A 82 1.32 -11.18 -10.77
CA GLY A 82 -0.01 -11.28 -11.38
C GLY A 82 -0.89 -10.04 -11.28
N LEU A 83 -0.36 -8.88 -10.87
CA LEU A 83 -1.09 -7.62 -11.00
C LEU A 83 -1.29 -7.28 -12.49
N PRO A 84 -2.53 -7.12 -12.98
CA PRO A 84 -2.76 -6.81 -14.39
C PRO A 84 -2.14 -5.46 -14.76
N ARG A 85 -1.36 -5.43 -15.86
CA ARG A 85 -0.73 -4.19 -16.33
C ARG A 85 -1.76 -3.10 -16.65
N SER A 86 -2.92 -3.50 -17.14
CA SER A 86 -4.05 -2.59 -17.39
C SER A 86 -4.55 -1.87 -16.13
N CYS A 87 -4.39 -2.46 -14.93
CA CYS A 87 -4.69 -1.77 -13.67
C CYS A 87 -3.72 -0.61 -13.44
N VAL A 88 -2.42 -0.85 -13.65
CA VAL A 88 -1.37 0.15 -13.48
C VAL A 88 -1.59 1.30 -14.46
N ASP A 89 -1.79 0.97 -15.74
CA ASP A 89 -1.89 1.97 -16.79
C ASP A 89 -3.18 2.80 -16.68
N LYS A 90 -4.27 2.21 -16.17
CA LYS A 90 -5.56 2.90 -16.03
C LYS A 90 -5.70 3.69 -14.73
N TYR A 91 -5.24 3.15 -13.61
CA TYR A 91 -5.56 3.71 -12.28
C TYR A 91 -4.37 4.33 -11.56
N LEU A 92 -3.13 4.02 -11.93
CA LEU A 92 -1.94 4.57 -11.25
C LEU A 92 -1.23 5.60 -12.14
N ARG A 93 -0.82 5.21 -13.34
CA ARG A 93 0.01 6.06 -14.23
C ARG A 93 -0.57 7.44 -14.53
N PRO A 94 -1.89 7.63 -14.72
CA PRO A 94 -2.45 8.96 -14.98
C PRO A 94 -2.28 9.96 -13.85
N TRP A 95 -2.15 9.48 -12.61
CA TRP A 95 -2.09 10.31 -11.39
C TRP A 95 -0.66 10.51 -10.88
N MET A 96 0.30 9.75 -11.41
CA MET A 96 1.70 9.83 -11.00
C MET A 96 2.43 10.91 -11.78
N PRO A 97 3.24 11.76 -11.11
CA PRO A 97 4.11 12.69 -11.81
C PRO A 97 5.15 11.93 -12.64
N LYS A 98 5.56 12.51 -13.77
CA LYS A 98 6.68 12.00 -14.55
C LYS A 98 7.97 12.21 -13.76
N ILE A 99 8.68 11.12 -13.51
CA ILE A 99 10.00 11.12 -12.87
C ILE A 99 11.05 10.57 -13.84
N ARG A 100 12.34 10.75 -13.52
CA ARG A 100 13.42 10.18 -14.33
C ARG A 100 13.46 8.66 -14.16
N GLU A 101 13.87 7.95 -15.19
CA GLU A 101 13.98 6.49 -15.17
C GLU A 101 14.89 5.96 -14.05
N VAL A 102 15.98 6.68 -13.76
CA VAL A 102 16.87 6.37 -12.61
C VAL A 102 16.14 6.42 -11.28
N ASP A 103 15.22 7.38 -11.11
CA ASP A 103 14.45 7.52 -9.87
C ASP A 103 13.34 6.46 -9.80
N GLU A 104 12.74 6.11 -10.94
CA GLU A 104 11.73 5.04 -11.03
C GLU A 104 12.30 3.65 -10.73
N ASN A 105 13.54 3.39 -11.13
CA ASN A 105 14.22 2.10 -10.94
C ASN A 105 15.08 2.05 -9.68
N ARG A 106 15.02 3.08 -8.83
CA ARG A 106 15.78 3.12 -7.58
C ARG A 106 15.35 1.97 -6.66
N GLU A 107 16.33 1.25 -6.13
CA GLU A 107 16.09 0.27 -5.09
C GLU A 107 15.84 0.97 -3.74
N ILE A 108 14.79 0.55 -3.04
CA ILE A 108 14.34 1.16 -1.79
C ILE A 108 14.19 0.05 -0.78
N GLU A 109 14.97 0.12 0.29
CA GLU A 109 14.81 -0.76 1.44
C GLU A 109 14.00 -0.03 2.52
N LEU A 110 12.88 -0.63 2.91
CA LEU A 110 12.06 -0.13 4.00
C LEU A 110 12.68 -0.57 5.32
N VAL A 111 13.21 0.39 6.07
CA VAL A 111 13.81 0.12 7.39
C VAL A 111 12.82 0.51 8.48
N ARG A 112 12.53 -0.42 9.37
CA ARG A 112 11.75 -0.13 10.59
C ARG A 112 12.61 0.64 11.57
N VAL A 113 12.25 1.90 11.83
CA VAL A 113 12.86 2.67 12.92
C VAL A 113 12.20 2.29 14.24
N MET A 114 12.94 1.58 15.10
CA MET A 114 12.50 1.26 16.45
C MET A 114 12.88 2.43 17.38
N ARG A 115 11.90 3.15 17.92
CA ARG A 115 12.18 4.03 19.07
C ARG A 115 12.34 3.17 20.31
N ALA A 116 13.42 3.36 21.05
CA ALA A 116 13.56 2.78 22.38
C ALA A 116 12.39 3.30 23.24
N LYS A 117 11.74 2.39 23.97
CA LYS A 117 10.71 2.78 24.94
C LYS A 117 11.41 3.71 25.95
N ALA A 118 10.97 4.96 26.04
CA ALA A 118 11.43 5.83 27.11
C ALA A 118 11.17 5.08 28.42
N ALA A 119 12.22 4.92 29.24
CA ALA A 119 12.08 4.30 30.55
C ALA A 119 11.01 5.10 31.29
N ALA A 120 9.96 4.41 31.73
CA ALA A 120 8.97 5.04 32.58
C ALA A 120 9.73 5.55 33.81
N VAL A 121 9.78 6.88 33.96
CA VAL A 121 10.28 7.50 35.18
C VAL A 121 9.25 7.13 36.24
N ALA A 122 9.67 6.27 37.18
CA ALA A 122 8.87 5.81 38.30
C ALA A 122 8.64 6.94 39.32
#